data_AF-A0A3M0KCY9-F1
#
_entry.id   AF-A0A3M0KCY9-F1
#
_cell.length_a   1.000
_cell.length_b   1.000
_cell.length_c   1.000
_cell.angle_alpha   90.00
_cell.angle_beta   90.00
_cell.angle_gamma   90.00
#
_symmetry.space_group_name_H-M   'P 1'
#
loop_
_entity.id
_entity.type
_entity.pdbx_description
1 polymer ?
#
loop_
_entity_poly.entity_id
_entity_poly.type
_entity_poly.pdbx_seq_one_letter_code
_entity_poly.pdbx_strand_id
1 'polypeptide(L)'
;MVGQGMETPGSTRGPKASLSQRSQEMRVLVGLQASSLGNGLMPIQVIIKKVEAKVLEQVKVCDMLLHQLKQWTQARDERQRQLQELQDAETDPKWQEPELQTIRQLGNAIEKMLMKIHSGEIVTNLYLQLQEVLKKELVYLPQYLNLLCGMTVMYHEELTAQSNLKANDVIERLMAKAGPQVRAEKQLRDQSLAEQRKHIESLRRQEESERQQRQQAVSMLSAEQDLSSSDTAGADVEAAKAKMEREAFVMDKMEKAKTALQCSCLWDIPSSIQAQRKSLGSLQQHIDVCSERKKVLKKTLQEMELKQAKLKFNQPVSTTRLQEEKLRENLKQEEARLEQMRAQMLRNQKRLIEFENIIDNLFLRMQGILIPGQEDSVAVVGLEEKLQHCEQKLKLLKERVAARPEDSTDEHSETFAKVRNLLESRTADETQNLKISFEDEDAMEDDTLDFEDEDHDYIPSREDIKKQGLQLIRMNTRRRKKK
;
A
#
# COMPACT_ATOMS: atom_id res chain seq x y z
N MET A 1 45.10 -8.01 30.85
CA MET A 1 44.96 -8.31 32.29
C MET A 1 45.51 -9.70 32.54
N VAL A 2 46.37 -9.80 33.54
CA VAL A 2 47.08 -11.00 33.98
C VAL A 2 46.10 -11.96 34.66
N GLY A 3 46.19 -13.26 34.40
CA GLY A 3 45.53 -14.34 35.13
C GLY A 3 46.39 -15.59 34.95
N GLN A 4 47.47 -15.76 35.71
CA GLN A 4 47.55 -16.17 37.12
C GLN A 4 47.10 -17.62 37.29
N GLY A 5 48.11 -18.47 37.50
CA GLY A 5 48.00 -19.92 37.57
C GLY A 5 47.18 -20.40 38.75
N MET A 6 46.47 -21.51 38.52
CA MET A 6 45.84 -22.29 39.57
C MET A 6 46.72 -23.49 39.90
N GLU A 7 47.34 -23.42 41.06
CA GLU A 7 48.00 -24.51 41.76
C GLU A 7 46.96 -25.56 42.21
N THR A 8 47.26 -26.83 41.96
CA THR A 8 46.51 -27.98 42.45
C THR A 8 46.66 -28.13 43.97
N PRO A 9 45.58 -28.33 44.77
CA PRO A 9 45.74 -28.55 46.19
C PRO A 9 45.97 -30.03 46.53
N GLY A 10 47.09 -30.26 47.21
CA GLY A 10 47.15 -31.03 48.46
C GLY A 10 46.42 -32.37 48.52
N SER A 11 47.17 -33.45 48.22
CA SER A 11 46.89 -34.81 48.68
C SER A 11 46.81 -34.84 50.22
N THR A 12 45.60 -34.79 50.74
CA THR A 12 45.33 -34.89 52.18
C THR A 12 45.31 -36.36 52.59
N ARG A 13 46.36 -36.69 53.34
CA ARG A 13 46.62 -37.95 54.01
C ARG A 13 45.45 -38.31 54.95
N GLY A 14 44.61 -39.26 54.53
CA GLY A 14 43.56 -39.83 55.37
C GLY A 14 44.11 -40.56 56.61
N PRO A 15 43.31 -40.72 57.68
CA PRO A 15 43.79 -41.16 58.98
C PRO A 15 44.14 -42.66 58.96
N LYS A 16 45.39 -43.00 59.29
CA LYS A 16 45.81 -44.37 59.59
C LYS A 16 45.14 -44.83 60.88
N ALA A 17 44.01 -45.53 60.75
CA ALA A 17 43.41 -46.26 61.84
C ALA A 17 44.39 -47.31 62.40
N SER A 18 44.36 -47.45 63.71
CA SER A 18 45.25 -48.19 64.60
C SER A 18 45.33 -49.71 64.32
N LEU A 19 46.15 -50.11 63.34
CA LEU A 19 46.62 -51.50 63.20
C LEU A 19 47.43 -51.99 64.43
N SER A 20 47.89 -51.07 65.28
CA SER A 20 48.64 -51.40 66.50
C SER A 20 47.80 -52.12 67.56
N GLN A 21 46.52 -51.77 67.69
CA GLN A 21 45.69 -52.30 68.78
C GLN A 21 45.19 -53.72 68.48
N ARG A 22 44.83 -54.00 67.22
CA ARG A 22 44.45 -55.35 66.76
C ARG A 22 45.64 -56.33 66.70
N SER A 23 46.85 -55.84 66.41
CA SER A 23 48.08 -56.67 66.47
C SER A 23 48.51 -56.98 67.92
N GLN A 24 48.12 -56.14 68.89
CA GLN A 24 48.31 -56.42 70.31
C GLN A 24 47.29 -57.44 70.83
N GLU A 25 46.04 -57.40 70.39
CA GLU A 25 45.02 -58.40 70.79
C GLU A 25 45.32 -59.81 70.26
N MET A 26 45.84 -59.96 69.03
CA MET A 26 46.28 -61.27 68.53
C MET A 26 47.51 -61.81 69.28
N ARG A 27 48.39 -60.95 69.79
CA ARG A 27 49.55 -61.39 70.59
C ARG A 27 49.17 -61.87 71.99
N VAL A 28 48.09 -61.33 72.58
CA VAL A 28 47.57 -61.81 73.87
C VAL A 28 46.91 -63.18 73.74
N LEU A 29 46.23 -63.46 72.61
CA LEU A 29 45.64 -64.78 72.34
C LEU A 29 46.69 -65.87 72.06
N VAL A 30 47.81 -65.53 71.42
CA VAL A 30 48.94 -66.46 71.22
C VAL A 30 49.76 -66.64 72.50
N GLY A 31 49.86 -65.61 73.35
CA GLY A 31 50.60 -65.65 74.63
C GLY A 31 49.92 -66.43 75.75
N LEU A 32 48.60 -66.68 75.68
CA LEU A 32 47.85 -67.43 76.69
C LEU A 32 47.83 -68.95 76.47
N GLN A 33 48.45 -69.48 75.40
CA GLN A 33 48.46 -70.92 75.12
C GLN A 33 49.70 -71.69 75.62
N ALA A 34 50.70 -71.02 76.21
CA ALA A 34 51.90 -71.68 76.74
C ALA A 34 51.77 -72.18 78.19
N SER A 35 50.67 -71.88 78.89
CA SER A 35 50.55 -72.10 80.35
C SER A 35 49.52 -73.17 80.76
N SER A 36 49.34 -74.26 80.02
CA SER A 36 48.47 -75.38 80.45
C SER A 36 48.95 -76.79 80.09
N LEU A 37 50.26 -77.03 80.14
CA LEU A 37 50.83 -78.38 80.14
C LEU A 37 51.48 -78.65 81.49
N GLY A 38 50.64 -78.67 82.54
CA GLY A 38 51.00 -79.08 83.89
C GLY A 38 50.26 -80.36 84.29
N ASN A 39 51.01 -81.46 84.35
CA ASN A 39 50.83 -82.69 85.14
C ASN A 39 49.48 -83.44 85.14
N GLY A 40 49.53 -84.63 84.55
CA GLY A 40 48.60 -85.75 84.74
C GLY A 40 48.69 -86.70 83.54
N LEU A 41 49.21 -87.93 83.71
CA LEU A 41 49.40 -88.95 82.68
C LEU A 41 48.14 -89.15 81.80
N MET A 42 48.08 -88.46 80.66
CA MET A 42 47.13 -88.72 79.59
C MET A 42 47.88 -89.51 78.48
N PRO A 43 47.29 -90.58 77.92
CA PRO A 43 47.93 -91.35 76.86
C PRO A 43 48.24 -90.44 75.66
N ILE A 44 49.39 -90.64 75.01
CA ILE A 44 49.91 -89.83 73.89
C ILE A 44 48.86 -89.60 72.78
N GLN A 45 47.97 -90.56 72.55
CA GLN A 45 46.85 -90.44 71.59
C GLN A 45 45.86 -89.32 71.92
N VAL A 46 45.62 -89.02 73.20
CA VAL A 46 44.73 -87.93 73.62
C VAL A 46 45.38 -86.57 73.35
N ILE A 47 46.71 -86.48 73.50
CA ILE A 47 47.47 -85.25 73.20
C ILE A 47 47.47 -84.99 71.69
N ILE A 48 47.70 -86.01 70.86
CA ILE A 48 47.65 -85.90 69.40
C ILE A 48 46.28 -85.41 68.94
N LYS A 49 45.18 -86.04 69.38
CA LYS A 49 43.82 -85.62 69.03
C LYS A 49 43.49 -84.19 69.47
N LYS A 50 44.01 -83.76 70.63
CA LYS A 50 43.81 -82.39 71.13
C LYS A 50 44.59 -81.36 70.31
N VAL A 51 45.76 -81.73 69.80
CA VAL A 51 46.55 -80.90 68.86
C VAL A 51 45.87 -80.86 67.49
N GLU A 52 45.43 -82.01 66.95
CA GLU A 52 44.68 -82.08 65.69
C GLU A 52 43.40 -81.24 65.73
N ALA A 53 42.63 -81.31 66.82
CA ALA A 53 41.44 -80.49 67.00
C ALA A 53 41.76 -78.98 67.03
N LYS A 54 42.87 -78.58 67.68
CA LYS A 54 43.33 -77.17 67.67
C LYS A 54 43.79 -76.72 66.29
N VAL A 55 44.49 -77.57 65.54
CA VAL A 55 44.92 -77.28 64.17
C VAL A 55 43.72 -77.14 63.24
N LEU A 56 42.75 -78.06 63.32
CA LEU A 56 41.50 -77.97 62.54
C LEU A 56 40.71 -76.71 62.90
N GLU A 57 40.65 -76.32 64.17
CA GLU A 57 39.98 -75.08 64.58
C GLU A 57 40.71 -73.83 64.05
N GLN A 58 42.05 -73.83 64.08
CA GLN A 58 42.84 -72.76 63.47
C GLN A 58 42.65 -72.68 61.95
N VAL A 59 42.57 -73.82 61.26
CA VAL A 59 42.29 -73.88 59.81
C VAL A 59 40.91 -73.30 59.51
N LYS A 60 39.87 -73.63 60.28
CA LYS A 60 38.53 -73.05 60.13
C LYS A 60 38.52 -71.52 60.33
N VAL A 61 39.28 -71.02 61.31
CA VAL A 61 39.43 -69.57 61.52
C VAL A 61 40.13 -68.93 60.32
N CYS A 62 41.19 -69.55 59.79
CA CYS A 62 41.86 -69.08 58.58
C CYS A 62 40.94 -69.08 57.35
N ASP A 63 40.13 -70.13 57.17
CA ASP A 63 39.17 -70.22 56.08
C ASP A 63 38.10 -69.13 56.17
N MET A 64 37.57 -68.87 57.38
CA MET A 64 36.63 -67.77 57.62
C MET A 64 37.25 -66.41 57.26
N LEU A 65 38.50 -66.17 57.68
CA LEU A 65 39.22 -64.93 57.36
C LEU A 65 39.49 -64.78 55.86
N LEU A 66 39.79 -65.88 55.16
CA LEU A 66 39.94 -65.88 53.69
C LEU A 66 38.63 -65.57 52.98
N HIS A 67 37.50 -66.11 53.45
CA HIS A 67 36.18 -65.78 52.91
C HIS A 67 35.83 -64.31 53.10
N GLN A 68 36.08 -63.76 54.30
CA GLN A 68 35.91 -62.33 54.55
C GLN A 68 36.79 -61.51 53.61
N LEU A 69 38.08 -61.82 53.51
CA LEU A 69 39.01 -61.11 52.61
C LEU A 69 38.54 -61.11 51.15
N LYS A 70 38.01 -62.24 50.66
CA LYS A 70 37.41 -62.33 49.32
C LYS A 70 36.20 -61.41 49.18
N GLN A 71 35.30 -61.37 50.17
CA GLN A 71 34.14 -60.47 50.16
C GLN A 71 34.56 -58.99 50.15
N TRP A 72 35.54 -58.61 50.97
CA TRP A 72 36.07 -57.24 50.99
C TRP A 72 36.71 -56.84 49.66
N THR A 73 37.44 -57.78 49.04
CA THR A 73 38.08 -57.54 47.74
C THR A 73 37.03 -57.35 46.65
N GLN A 74 36.00 -58.19 46.62
CA GLN A 74 34.87 -58.05 45.68
C GLN A 74 34.12 -56.73 45.87
N ALA A 75 33.81 -56.34 47.12
CA ALA A 75 33.12 -55.09 47.41
C ALA A 75 33.95 -53.85 46.99
N ARG A 76 35.28 -53.90 47.18
CA ARG A 76 36.18 -52.87 46.68
C ARG A 76 36.17 -52.81 45.16
N ASP A 77 36.27 -53.95 44.49
CA ASP A 77 36.33 -54.00 43.03
C ASP A 77 35.02 -53.52 42.38
N GLU A 78 33.87 -53.79 43.02
CA GLU A 78 32.57 -53.25 42.62
C GLU A 78 32.52 -51.73 42.75
N ARG A 79 32.96 -51.19 43.90
CA ARG A 79 33.05 -49.74 44.13
C ARG A 79 34.01 -49.07 43.15
N GLN A 80 35.11 -49.72 42.81
CA GLN A 80 36.09 -49.22 41.85
C GLN A 80 35.50 -49.18 40.43
N ARG A 81 34.73 -50.19 40.03
CA ARG A 81 33.98 -50.18 38.76
C ARG A 81 32.96 -49.05 38.71
N GLN A 82 32.17 -48.87 39.76
CA GLN A 82 31.19 -47.77 39.84
C GLN A 82 31.85 -46.38 39.75
N LEU A 83 33.01 -46.20 40.41
CA LEU A 83 33.77 -44.95 40.31
C LEU A 83 34.30 -44.70 38.89
N GLN A 84 34.75 -45.74 38.20
CA GLN A 84 35.22 -45.62 36.82
C GLN A 84 34.06 -45.27 35.88
N GLU A 85 32.90 -45.93 36.03
CA GLU A 85 31.70 -45.64 35.24
C GLU A 85 31.22 -44.19 35.42
N LEU A 86 31.28 -43.65 36.65
CA LEU A 86 30.93 -42.26 36.92
C LEU A 86 31.94 -41.28 36.31
N GLN A 87 33.24 -41.58 36.38
CA GLN A 87 34.27 -40.75 35.73
C GLN A 87 34.14 -40.76 34.20
N ASP A 88 33.89 -41.92 33.61
CA ASP A 88 33.71 -42.08 32.17
C ASP A 88 32.42 -41.35 31.70
N ALA A 89 31.36 -41.32 32.52
CA ALA A 89 30.14 -40.56 32.24
C ALA A 89 30.33 -39.03 32.35
N GLU A 90 31.12 -38.56 33.32
CA GLU A 90 31.42 -37.13 33.49
C GLU A 90 32.31 -36.59 32.37
N THR A 91 33.20 -37.41 31.84
CA THR A 91 34.08 -37.05 30.72
C THR A 91 33.53 -37.40 29.34
N ASP A 92 32.31 -37.94 29.22
CA ASP A 92 31.76 -38.35 27.91
C ASP A 92 31.57 -37.12 26.99
N PRO A 93 32.41 -36.96 25.94
CA PRO A 93 32.37 -35.80 25.05
C PRO A 93 31.09 -35.77 24.21
N LYS A 94 30.35 -36.89 24.11
CA LYS A 94 29.13 -37.00 23.30
C LYS A 94 28.05 -36.00 23.70
N TRP A 95 27.97 -35.62 24.97
CA TRP A 95 26.99 -34.66 25.46
C TRP A 95 27.49 -33.21 25.32
N GLN A 96 28.79 -32.98 25.46
CA GLN A 96 29.37 -31.62 25.45
C GLN A 96 29.55 -31.05 24.04
N GLU A 97 29.86 -31.90 23.05
CA GLU A 97 30.13 -31.47 21.68
C GLU A 97 28.91 -30.86 20.95
N PRO A 98 27.68 -31.44 21.00
CA PRO A 98 26.51 -30.82 20.38
C PRO A 98 26.05 -29.54 21.12
N GLU A 99 26.21 -29.48 22.44
CA GLU A 99 25.90 -28.29 23.24
C GLU A 99 26.86 -27.14 22.89
N LEU A 100 28.16 -27.39 22.82
CA LEU A 100 29.17 -26.41 22.41
C LEU A 100 28.94 -25.93 20.97
N GLN A 101 28.52 -26.82 20.07
CA GLN A 101 28.18 -26.44 18.70
C GLN A 101 26.93 -25.55 18.65
N THR A 102 25.92 -25.85 19.47
CA THR A 102 24.72 -25.01 19.63
C THR A 102 25.08 -23.63 20.18
N ILE A 103 25.94 -23.55 21.20
CA ILE A 103 26.43 -22.29 21.76
C ILE A 103 27.17 -21.45 20.70
N ARG A 104 28.02 -22.08 19.87
CA ARG A 104 28.70 -21.38 18.76
C ARG A 104 27.71 -20.87 17.71
N GLN A 105 26.72 -21.67 17.35
CA GLN A 105 25.70 -21.26 16.38
C GLN A 105 24.88 -20.07 16.89
N LEU A 106 24.46 -20.12 18.17
CA LEU A 106 23.77 -19.02 18.81
C LEU A 106 24.64 -17.76 18.90
N GLY A 107 25.92 -17.89 19.26
CA GLY A 107 26.88 -16.78 19.25
C GLY A 107 26.99 -16.11 17.87
N ASN A 108 27.15 -16.91 16.81
CA ASN A 108 27.20 -16.42 15.44
C ASN A 108 25.89 -15.77 14.99
N ALA A 109 24.75 -16.30 15.43
CA ALA A 109 23.43 -15.73 15.12
C ALA A 109 23.23 -14.38 15.81
N ILE A 110 23.64 -14.26 17.08
CA ILE A 110 23.59 -13.02 17.86
C ILE A 110 24.49 -11.97 17.22
N GLU A 111 25.72 -12.31 16.86
CA GLU A 111 26.65 -11.35 16.22
C GLU A 111 26.10 -10.85 14.87
N LYS A 112 25.54 -11.74 14.04
CA LYS A 112 24.86 -11.34 12.80
C LYS A 112 23.66 -10.44 13.05
N MET A 113 22.89 -10.69 14.11
CA MET A 113 21.76 -9.86 14.48
C MET A 113 22.22 -8.46 14.90
N LEU A 114 23.27 -8.36 15.72
CA LEU A 114 23.85 -7.06 16.13
C LEU A 114 24.36 -6.26 14.92
N MET A 115 25.05 -6.91 13.98
CA MET A 115 25.49 -6.25 12.74
C MET A 115 24.31 -5.75 11.89
N LYS A 116 23.22 -6.52 11.81
CA LYS A 116 21.99 -6.09 11.11
C LYS A 116 21.30 -4.92 11.80
N ILE A 117 21.23 -4.93 13.13
CA ILE A 117 20.68 -3.82 13.92
C ILE A 117 21.49 -2.56 13.64
N HIS A 118 22.82 -2.64 13.76
CA HIS A 118 23.69 -1.49 13.51
C HIS A 118 23.58 -0.96 12.07
N SER A 119 23.55 -1.85 11.07
CA SER A 119 23.29 -1.45 9.69
C SER A 119 21.91 -0.79 9.52
N GLY A 120 20.88 -1.31 10.21
CA GLY A 120 19.55 -0.75 10.21
C GLY A 120 19.48 0.64 10.84
N GLU A 121 20.21 0.85 11.94
CA GLU A 121 20.34 2.15 12.61
C GLU A 121 20.99 3.19 11.69
N ILE A 122 22.08 2.83 11.00
CA ILE A 122 22.75 3.74 10.03
C ILE A 122 21.77 4.16 8.94
N VAL A 123 21.06 3.19 8.36
CA VAL A 123 20.08 3.46 7.29
C VAL A 123 18.92 4.32 7.81
N THR A 124 18.42 4.04 9.01
CA THR A 124 17.34 4.82 9.63
C THR A 124 17.77 6.26 9.89
N ASN A 125 18.98 6.47 10.43
CA ASN A 125 19.54 7.80 10.63
C ASN A 125 19.69 8.57 9.32
N LEU A 126 20.11 7.90 8.23
CA LEU A 126 20.19 8.52 6.91
C LEU A 126 18.81 8.96 6.40
N TYR A 127 17.78 8.12 6.56
CA TYR A 127 16.41 8.47 6.17
C TYR A 127 15.86 9.64 6.98
N LEU A 128 16.14 9.70 8.29
CA LEU A 128 15.74 10.83 9.13
C LEU A 128 16.44 12.12 8.69
N GLN A 129 17.74 12.09 8.41
CA GLN A 129 18.47 13.24 7.88
C GLN A 129 17.92 13.71 6.53
N LEU A 130 17.64 12.77 5.62
CA LEU A 130 17.02 13.09 4.33
C LEU A 130 15.65 13.74 4.51
N GLN A 131 14.83 13.22 5.43
CA GLN A 131 13.52 13.80 5.74
C GLN A 131 13.65 15.24 6.25
N GLU A 132 14.63 15.55 7.09
CA GLU A 132 14.87 16.92 7.56
C GLU A 132 15.26 17.87 6.42
N VAL A 133 16.13 17.44 5.51
CA VAL A 133 16.51 18.24 4.33
C VAL A 133 15.29 18.48 3.45
N LEU A 134 14.52 17.43 3.15
CA LEU A 134 13.29 17.56 2.35
C LEU A 134 12.27 18.47 3.00
N LYS A 135 12.10 18.41 4.32
CA LYS A 135 11.23 19.35 5.06
C LYS A 135 11.71 20.79 4.91
N LYS A 136 13.01 21.05 4.97
CA LYS A 136 13.58 22.40 4.76
C LYS A 136 13.31 22.88 3.33
N GLU A 137 13.58 22.07 2.32
CA GLU A 137 13.30 22.41 0.91
C GLU A 137 11.82 22.73 0.69
N LEU A 138 10.93 21.95 1.31
CA LEU A 138 9.48 22.13 1.19
C LEU A 138 8.98 23.42 1.84
N VAL A 139 9.72 24.04 2.75
CA VAL A 139 9.38 25.38 3.30
C VAL A 139 9.67 26.49 2.30
N TYR A 140 10.74 26.37 1.51
CA TYR A 140 11.15 27.40 0.55
C TYR A 140 10.41 27.30 -0.78
N LEU A 141 10.01 26.10 -1.20
CA LEU A 141 9.38 25.88 -2.50
C LEU A 141 8.06 26.68 -2.69
N PRO A 142 7.14 26.76 -1.71
CA PRO A 142 5.94 27.61 -1.83
C PRO A 142 6.27 29.10 -1.91
N GLN A 143 7.33 29.57 -1.24
CA GLN A 143 7.74 30.97 -1.30
C GLN A 143 8.26 31.33 -2.69
N TYR A 144 9.07 30.46 -3.28
CA TYR A 144 9.54 30.62 -4.66
C TYR A 144 8.39 30.60 -5.67
N LEU A 145 7.42 29.69 -5.47
CA LEU A 145 6.23 29.64 -6.30
C LEU A 145 5.40 30.93 -6.18
N ASN A 146 5.18 31.44 -4.96
CA ASN A 146 4.48 32.69 -4.73
C ASN A 146 5.17 33.88 -5.40
N LEU A 147 6.50 33.94 -5.36
CA LEU A 147 7.28 34.97 -6.06
C LEU A 147 7.06 34.90 -7.58
N LEU A 148 7.15 33.71 -8.17
CA LEU A 148 6.91 33.51 -9.61
C LEU A 148 5.46 33.84 -10.01
N CYS A 149 4.48 33.44 -9.20
CA CYS A 149 3.08 33.82 -9.40
C CYS A 149 2.90 35.34 -9.36
N GLY A 150 3.50 36.01 -8.38
CA GLY A 150 3.48 37.47 -8.28
C GLY A 150 4.10 38.15 -9.50
N MET A 151 5.28 37.69 -9.95
CA MET A 151 5.92 38.20 -11.17
C MET A 151 5.05 38.02 -12.41
N THR A 152 4.37 36.88 -12.53
CA THR A 152 3.49 36.59 -13.67
C THR A 152 2.29 37.54 -13.69
N VAL A 153 1.69 37.82 -12.53
CA VAL A 153 0.60 38.81 -12.40
C VAL A 153 1.09 40.19 -12.80
N MET A 154 2.24 40.64 -12.28
CA MET A 154 2.83 41.93 -12.64
C MET A 154 3.05 42.06 -14.15
N TYR A 155 3.65 41.06 -14.80
CA TYR A 155 3.86 41.09 -16.25
C TYR A 155 2.56 41.08 -17.05
N HIS A 156 1.53 40.38 -16.57
CA HIS A 156 0.21 40.40 -17.20
C HIS A 156 -0.44 41.78 -17.10
N GLU A 157 -0.37 42.42 -15.93
CA GLU A 157 -0.86 43.78 -15.71
C GLU A 157 -0.13 44.81 -16.60
N GLU A 158 1.20 44.71 -16.71
CA GLU A 158 1.98 45.57 -17.61
C GLU A 158 1.58 45.38 -19.08
N LEU A 159 1.41 44.14 -19.51
CA LEU A 159 1.04 43.83 -20.90
C LEU A 159 -0.37 44.34 -21.23
N THR A 160 -1.32 44.14 -20.32
CA THR A 160 -2.70 44.63 -20.48
C THR A 160 -2.74 46.16 -20.50
N ALA A 161 -2.01 46.83 -19.60
CA ALA A 161 -1.87 48.29 -19.59
C ALA A 161 -1.29 48.81 -20.92
N GLN A 162 -0.22 48.19 -21.44
CA GLN A 162 0.33 48.55 -22.75
C GLN A 162 -0.68 48.35 -23.89
N SER A 163 -1.48 47.29 -23.84
CA SER A 163 -2.51 47.05 -24.85
C SER A 163 -3.60 48.12 -24.82
N ASN A 164 -4.01 48.53 -23.61
CA ASN A 164 -5.02 49.57 -23.40
C ASN A 164 -4.52 50.93 -23.88
N LEU A 165 -3.25 51.27 -23.61
CA LEU A 165 -2.63 52.48 -24.14
C LEU A 165 -2.64 52.50 -25.67
N LYS A 166 -2.22 51.40 -26.31
CA LYS A 166 -2.25 51.30 -27.79
C LYS A 166 -3.67 51.43 -28.35
N ALA A 167 -4.67 50.87 -27.68
CA ALA A 167 -6.06 51.00 -28.08
C ALA A 167 -6.54 52.46 -27.95
N ASN A 168 -6.23 53.13 -26.85
CA ASN A 168 -6.54 54.54 -26.63
C ASN A 168 -5.86 55.44 -27.68
N ASP A 169 -4.59 55.20 -28.01
CA ASP A 169 -3.88 55.94 -29.08
C ASP A 169 -4.54 55.80 -30.45
N VAL A 170 -5.14 54.64 -30.75
CA VAL A 170 -5.93 54.42 -31.97
C VAL A 170 -7.22 55.24 -31.91
N ILE A 171 -7.93 55.20 -30.79
CA ILE A 171 -9.19 55.93 -30.58
C ILE A 171 -8.94 57.45 -30.68
N GLU A 172 -7.92 57.98 -30.02
CA GLU A 172 -7.55 59.40 -30.11
C GLU A 172 -7.24 59.83 -31.55
N ARG A 173 -6.47 59.03 -32.30
CA ARG A 173 -6.18 59.33 -33.72
C ARG A 173 -7.43 59.33 -34.58
N LEU A 174 -8.39 58.44 -34.32
CA LEU A 174 -9.67 58.42 -35.01
C LEU A 174 -10.51 59.65 -34.66
N MET A 175 -10.59 60.01 -33.37
CA MET A 175 -11.29 61.21 -32.91
C MET A 175 -10.69 62.49 -33.49
N ALA A 176 -9.35 62.59 -33.55
CA ALA A 176 -8.65 63.73 -34.13
C ALA A 176 -8.93 63.90 -35.63
N LYS A 177 -9.15 62.80 -36.37
CA LYS A 177 -9.53 62.83 -37.79
C LYS A 177 -11.02 63.14 -37.99
N ALA A 178 -11.90 62.50 -37.22
CA ALA A 178 -13.35 62.67 -37.34
C ALA A 178 -13.82 64.05 -36.86
N GLY A 179 -13.20 64.63 -35.83
CA GLY A 179 -13.61 65.90 -35.23
C GLY A 179 -13.66 67.08 -36.23
N PRO A 180 -12.59 67.37 -36.99
CA PRO A 180 -12.62 68.40 -38.03
C PRO A 180 -13.66 68.15 -39.11
N GLN A 181 -13.84 66.89 -39.54
CA GLN A 181 -14.84 66.53 -40.56
C GLN A 181 -16.26 66.84 -40.07
N VAL A 182 -16.60 66.45 -38.83
CA VAL A 182 -17.91 66.76 -38.23
C VAL A 182 -18.11 68.27 -38.08
N ARG A 183 -17.06 69.02 -37.70
CA ARG A 183 -17.14 70.50 -37.63
C ARG A 183 -17.36 71.15 -38.99
N ALA A 184 -16.64 70.70 -40.02
CA ALA A 184 -16.80 71.21 -41.38
C ALA A 184 -18.19 70.89 -41.94
N GLU A 185 -18.67 69.65 -41.74
CA GLU A 185 -20.02 69.25 -42.14
C GLU A 185 -21.09 70.08 -41.43
N LYS A 186 -20.93 70.37 -40.13
CA LYS A 186 -21.81 71.28 -39.40
C LYS A 186 -21.78 72.69 -39.99
N GLN A 187 -20.61 73.25 -40.27
CA GLN A 187 -20.50 74.59 -40.86
C GLN A 187 -21.18 74.68 -42.24
N LEU A 188 -21.02 73.66 -43.09
CA LEU A 188 -21.69 73.60 -44.39
C LEU A 188 -23.21 73.51 -44.24
N ARG A 189 -23.71 72.69 -43.30
CA ARG A 189 -25.14 72.63 -42.96
C ARG A 189 -25.66 73.98 -42.48
N ASP A 190 -24.94 74.65 -41.59
CA ASP A 190 -25.34 75.95 -41.04
C ASP A 190 -25.33 77.04 -42.13
N GLN A 191 -24.35 77.03 -43.05
CA GLN A 191 -24.30 77.92 -44.21
C GLN A 191 -25.48 77.68 -45.16
N SER A 192 -25.75 76.42 -45.51
CA SER A 192 -26.88 76.06 -46.37
C SER A 192 -28.22 76.49 -45.74
N LEU A 193 -28.39 76.29 -44.43
CA LEU A 193 -29.55 76.78 -43.70
C LEU A 193 -29.64 78.31 -43.72
N ALA A 194 -28.53 79.03 -43.61
CA ALA A 194 -28.51 80.49 -43.69
C ALA A 194 -28.85 81.00 -45.11
N GLU A 195 -28.38 80.35 -46.16
CA GLU A 195 -28.74 80.65 -47.56
C GLU A 195 -30.23 80.41 -47.81
N GLN A 196 -30.77 79.28 -47.35
CA GLN A 196 -32.21 79.01 -47.41
C GLN A 196 -33.02 80.07 -46.68
N ARG A 197 -32.59 80.50 -45.48
CA ARG A 197 -33.24 81.59 -44.75
C ARG A 197 -33.21 82.91 -45.52
N LYS A 198 -32.08 83.29 -46.13
CA LYS A 198 -31.97 84.48 -46.98
C LYS A 198 -32.88 84.41 -48.20
N HIS A 199 -32.97 83.25 -48.84
CA HIS A 199 -33.87 83.05 -49.98
C HIS A 199 -35.33 83.23 -49.57
N ILE A 200 -35.74 82.63 -48.44
CA ILE A 200 -37.09 82.82 -47.87
C ILE A 200 -37.35 84.30 -47.57
N GLU A 201 -36.40 85.02 -46.97
CA GLU A 201 -36.55 86.45 -46.72
C GLU A 201 -36.62 87.28 -48.01
N SER A 202 -35.87 86.93 -49.04
CA SER A 202 -35.93 87.59 -50.35
C SER A 202 -37.30 87.38 -51.01
N LEU A 203 -37.82 86.16 -50.97
CA LEU A 203 -39.17 85.84 -51.45
C LEU A 203 -40.23 86.63 -50.69
N ARG A 204 -40.09 86.77 -49.36
CA ARG A 204 -41.00 87.61 -48.56
C ARG A 204 -40.95 89.08 -48.99
N ARG A 205 -39.75 89.64 -49.18
CA ARG A 205 -39.61 91.04 -49.66
C ARG A 205 -40.16 91.21 -51.07
N GLN A 206 -39.97 90.24 -51.96
CA GLN A 206 -40.54 90.24 -53.30
C GLN A 206 -42.07 90.11 -53.26
N GLU A 207 -42.62 89.26 -52.39
CA GLU A 207 -44.06 89.14 -52.21
C GLU A 207 -44.66 90.46 -51.68
N GLU A 208 -43.97 91.15 -50.77
CA GLU A 208 -44.35 92.48 -50.30
C GLU A 208 -44.28 93.53 -51.42
N SER A 209 -43.23 93.53 -52.24
CA SER A 209 -43.11 94.46 -53.38
C SER A 209 -44.09 94.15 -54.50
N GLU A 210 -44.36 92.88 -54.80
CA GLU A 210 -45.40 92.46 -55.74
C GLU A 210 -46.80 92.79 -55.21
N ARG A 211 -47.05 92.66 -53.90
CA ARG A 211 -48.31 93.12 -53.31
C ARG A 211 -48.47 94.63 -53.48
N GLN A 212 -47.40 95.42 -53.29
CA GLN A 212 -47.41 96.86 -53.54
C GLN A 212 -47.59 97.20 -55.02
N GLN A 213 -46.93 96.48 -55.92
CA GLN A 213 -47.09 96.64 -57.37
C GLN A 213 -48.45 96.19 -57.86
N ARG A 214 -49.04 95.12 -57.31
CA ARG A 214 -50.42 94.70 -57.60
C ARG A 214 -51.42 95.73 -57.08
N GLN A 215 -51.16 96.36 -55.93
CA GLN A 215 -51.96 97.50 -55.47
C GLN A 215 -51.84 98.71 -56.41
N GLN A 216 -50.65 99.01 -56.95
CA GLN A 216 -50.46 100.05 -57.97
C GLN A 216 -51.04 99.68 -59.35
N ALA A 217 -50.91 98.42 -59.77
CA ALA A 217 -51.40 97.92 -61.05
C ALA A 217 -52.92 97.74 -61.03
N VAL A 218 -53.54 97.41 -59.91
CA VAL A 218 -55.01 97.50 -59.76
C VAL A 218 -55.48 98.95 -59.84
N SER A 219 -54.67 99.92 -59.37
CA SER A 219 -54.92 101.35 -59.61
C SER A 219 -54.71 101.79 -61.07
N MET A 220 -53.89 101.09 -61.88
CA MET A 220 -53.61 101.48 -63.28
C MET A 220 -54.37 100.64 -64.34
N LEU A 221 -54.71 99.39 -64.04
CA LEU A 221 -55.46 98.46 -64.91
C LEU A 221 -56.98 98.55 -64.70
N SER A 222 -57.44 99.65 -64.11
CA SER A 222 -58.76 100.19 -64.46
C SER A 222 -58.77 100.84 -65.86
N ALA A 223 -57.65 100.84 -66.59
CA ALA A 223 -57.56 101.24 -67.99
C ALA A 223 -56.74 100.23 -68.83
N GLU A 224 -57.43 99.54 -69.74
CA GLU A 224 -56.96 99.06 -71.06
C GLU A 224 -56.02 97.82 -71.15
N GLN A 225 -56.67 96.65 -71.18
CA GLN A 225 -56.78 95.65 -72.27
C GLN A 225 -55.69 95.44 -73.38
N ASP A 226 -55.31 94.15 -73.55
CA ASP A 226 -55.02 93.28 -74.74
C ASP A 226 -53.74 93.27 -75.64
N LEU A 227 -53.20 92.02 -75.75
CA LEU A 227 -52.69 91.23 -76.90
C LEU A 227 -51.40 91.62 -77.67
N SER A 228 -50.45 90.66 -77.81
CA SER A 228 -50.10 90.00 -79.11
C SER A 228 -48.75 89.24 -79.08
N SER A 229 -48.70 88.18 -79.89
CA SER A 229 -47.73 87.09 -80.14
C SER A 229 -46.53 87.41 -81.05
N SER A 230 -45.50 86.53 -81.10
CA SER A 230 -45.07 85.80 -82.32
C SER A 230 -43.82 84.91 -82.11
N ASP A 231 -43.87 83.69 -82.65
CA ASP A 231 -42.84 82.62 -82.70
C ASP A 231 -42.25 82.44 -84.12
N THR A 232 -40.96 82.07 -84.24
CA THR A 232 -40.39 81.25 -85.35
C THR A 232 -38.99 80.71 -85.01
N ALA A 233 -38.75 79.38 -85.05
CA ALA A 233 -37.54 78.69 -85.57
C ALA A 233 -37.48 77.18 -85.20
N GLY A 234 -38.08 76.30 -86.01
CA GLY A 234 -38.27 74.87 -85.69
C GLY A 234 -37.10 73.89 -85.94
N ALA A 235 -36.02 74.27 -86.63
CA ALA A 235 -34.91 73.34 -86.92
C ALA A 235 -33.85 73.29 -85.80
N ASP A 236 -33.64 74.40 -85.08
CA ASP A 236 -32.79 74.45 -83.89
C ASP A 236 -33.46 73.71 -82.70
N VAL A 237 -34.79 73.62 -82.72
CA VAL A 237 -35.60 72.99 -81.66
C VAL A 237 -35.41 71.47 -81.63
N GLU A 238 -35.29 70.79 -82.77
CA GLU A 238 -35.07 69.33 -82.78
C GLU A 238 -33.65 68.93 -82.36
N ALA A 239 -32.62 69.64 -82.83
CA ALA A 239 -31.24 69.42 -82.39
C ALA A 239 -31.08 69.76 -80.89
N ALA A 240 -31.74 70.82 -80.42
CA ALA A 240 -31.83 71.15 -79.01
C ALA A 240 -32.57 70.07 -78.21
N LYS A 241 -33.65 69.49 -78.76
CA LYS A 241 -34.40 68.41 -78.11
C LYS A 241 -33.59 67.11 -77.98
N ALA A 242 -32.90 66.69 -79.04
CA ALA A 242 -32.00 65.53 -79.00
C ALA A 242 -30.82 65.74 -78.02
N LYS A 243 -30.29 66.97 -77.95
CA LYS A 243 -29.27 67.34 -76.96
C LYS A 243 -29.83 67.32 -75.53
N MET A 244 -31.02 67.86 -75.32
CA MET A 244 -31.72 67.85 -74.03
C MET A 244 -32.03 66.42 -73.55
N GLU A 245 -32.47 65.53 -74.44
CA GLU A 245 -32.72 64.11 -74.13
C GLU A 245 -31.42 63.37 -73.74
N ARG A 246 -30.32 63.64 -74.45
CA ARG A 246 -29.00 63.08 -74.11
C ARG A 246 -28.50 63.60 -72.77
N GLU A 247 -28.65 64.89 -72.49
CA GLU A 247 -28.27 65.50 -71.21
C GLU A 247 -29.11 64.93 -70.05
N ALA A 248 -30.41 64.79 -70.24
CA ALA A 248 -31.31 64.18 -69.26
C ALA A 248 -30.92 62.72 -68.96
N PHE A 249 -30.57 61.94 -69.98
CA PHE A 249 -30.07 60.57 -69.80
C PHE A 249 -28.75 60.51 -69.02
N VAL A 250 -27.80 61.40 -69.32
CA VAL A 250 -26.52 61.46 -68.60
C VAL A 250 -26.73 61.85 -67.14
N MET A 251 -27.60 62.83 -66.88
CA MET A 251 -27.95 63.25 -65.52
C MET A 251 -28.62 62.12 -64.72
N ASP A 252 -29.55 61.37 -65.32
CA ASP A 252 -30.18 60.20 -64.68
C ASP A 252 -29.14 59.14 -64.30
N LYS A 253 -28.17 58.84 -65.19
CA LYS A 253 -27.09 57.89 -64.89
C LYS A 253 -26.15 58.39 -63.80
N MET A 254 -25.85 59.68 -63.78
CA MET A 254 -25.01 60.30 -62.76
C MET A 254 -25.70 60.33 -61.39
N GLU A 255 -27.01 60.61 -61.31
CA GLU A 255 -27.78 60.52 -60.07
C GLU A 255 -27.94 59.05 -59.60
N LYS A 256 -28.12 58.09 -60.52
CA LYS A 256 -28.05 56.65 -60.18
C LYS A 256 -26.69 56.25 -59.63
N ALA A 257 -25.60 56.74 -60.20
CA ALA A 257 -24.25 56.49 -59.68
C ALA A 257 -24.03 57.15 -58.31
N LYS A 258 -24.53 58.37 -58.11
CA LYS A 258 -24.49 59.07 -56.83
C LYS A 258 -25.24 58.33 -55.73
N THR A 259 -26.44 57.85 -56.02
CA THR A 259 -27.23 57.05 -55.06
C THR A 259 -26.57 55.70 -54.76
N ALA A 260 -26.04 55.00 -55.75
CA ALA A 260 -25.33 53.74 -55.56
C ALA A 260 -24.03 53.89 -54.75
N LEU A 261 -23.29 54.98 -54.97
CA LEU A 261 -22.02 55.27 -54.28
C LEU A 261 -22.21 56.11 -53.01
N GLN A 262 -23.45 56.44 -52.64
CA GLN A 262 -23.82 57.29 -51.51
C GLN A 262 -23.02 58.61 -51.45
N CYS A 263 -22.83 59.25 -52.60
CA CYS A 263 -22.08 60.50 -52.71
C CYS A 263 -22.97 61.72 -52.45
N SER A 264 -22.42 62.78 -51.84
CA SER A 264 -23.12 64.05 -51.58
C SER A 264 -23.40 64.83 -52.86
N CYS A 265 -22.45 64.87 -53.79
CA CYS A 265 -22.60 65.55 -55.08
C CYS A 265 -22.08 64.70 -56.25
N LEU A 266 -22.49 65.05 -57.47
CA LEU A 266 -22.05 64.36 -58.69
C LEU A 266 -20.53 64.44 -58.91
N TRP A 267 -19.90 65.52 -58.42
CA TRP A 267 -18.45 65.74 -58.53
C TRP A 267 -17.62 64.85 -57.60
N ASP A 268 -18.23 64.25 -56.57
CA ASP A 268 -17.55 63.33 -55.63
C ASP A 268 -17.43 61.91 -56.20
N ILE A 269 -18.21 61.57 -57.24
CA ILE A 269 -18.26 60.23 -57.83
C ILE A 269 -16.86 59.72 -58.24
N PRO A 270 -16.01 60.48 -58.96
CA PRO A 270 -14.68 60.01 -59.33
C PRO A 270 -13.77 59.73 -58.13
N SER A 271 -13.82 60.58 -57.11
CA SER A 271 -13.04 60.44 -55.87
C SER A 271 -13.49 59.22 -55.06
N SER A 272 -14.80 58.98 -54.98
CA SER A 272 -15.39 57.80 -54.32
C SER A 272 -14.98 56.51 -55.03
N ILE A 273 -15.08 56.46 -56.37
CA ILE A 273 -14.64 55.32 -57.17
C ILE A 273 -13.14 55.07 -56.98
N GLN A 274 -12.31 56.11 -56.95
CA GLN A 274 -10.87 55.97 -56.73
C GLN A 274 -10.56 55.44 -55.32
N ALA A 275 -11.29 55.89 -54.29
CA ALA A 275 -11.16 55.40 -52.93
C ALA A 275 -11.57 53.92 -52.81
N GLN A 276 -12.69 53.53 -53.43
CA GLN A 276 -13.11 52.13 -53.51
C GLN A 276 -12.08 51.25 -54.21
N ARG A 277 -11.48 51.72 -55.33
CA ARG A 277 -10.40 50.99 -56.01
C ARG A 277 -9.17 50.78 -55.13
N LYS A 278 -8.75 51.82 -54.38
CA LYS A 278 -7.63 51.70 -53.43
C LYS A 278 -7.96 50.75 -52.29
N SER A 279 -9.18 50.82 -51.75
CA SER A 279 -9.67 49.91 -50.70
C SER A 279 -9.72 48.46 -51.19
N LEU A 280 -10.24 48.22 -52.40
CA LEU A 280 -10.24 46.91 -53.05
C LEU A 280 -8.82 46.37 -53.23
N GLY A 281 -7.88 47.21 -53.67
CA GLY A 281 -6.48 46.83 -53.81
C GLY A 281 -5.84 46.44 -52.47
N SER A 282 -6.11 47.18 -51.40
CA SER A 282 -5.63 46.85 -50.05
C SER A 282 -6.27 45.55 -49.52
N LEU A 283 -7.57 45.34 -49.75
CA LEU A 283 -8.26 44.10 -49.40
C LEU A 283 -7.68 42.91 -50.16
N GLN A 284 -7.42 43.06 -51.46
CA GLN A 284 -6.79 42.01 -52.26
C GLN A 284 -5.41 41.64 -51.72
N GLN A 285 -4.58 42.63 -51.38
CA GLN A 285 -3.28 42.39 -50.75
C GLN A 285 -3.41 41.65 -49.40
N HIS A 286 -4.40 42.00 -48.58
CA HIS A 286 -4.68 41.28 -47.34
C HIS A 286 -5.10 39.83 -47.59
N ILE A 287 -5.95 39.58 -48.58
CA ILE A 287 -6.35 38.23 -48.99
C ILE A 287 -5.13 37.43 -49.43
N ASP A 288 -4.24 38.02 -50.25
CA ASP A 288 -3.04 37.36 -50.73
C ASP A 288 -2.09 37.01 -49.57
N VAL A 289 -1.84 37.94 -48.64
CA VAL A 289 -1.02 37.70 -47.44
C VAL A 289 -1.63 36.61 -46.54
N CYS A 290 -2.95 36.63 -46.34
CA CYS A 290 -3.65 35.59 -45.59
C CYS A 290 -3.53 34.22 -46.28
N SER A 291 -3.61 34.18 -47.61
CA SER A 291 -3.47 32.95 -48.39
C SER A 291 -2.06 32.36 -48.25
N GLU A 292 -1.02 33.19 -48.27
CA GLU A 292 0.37 32.76 -48.08
C GLU A 292 0.64 32.28 -46.65
N ARG A 293 0.15 33.00 -45.64
CA ARG A 293 0.23 32.55 -44.23
C ARG A 293 -0.42 31.19 -44.04
N LYS A 294 -1.59 30.96 -44.66
CA LYS A 294 -2.27 29.66 -44.63
C LYS A 294 -1.42 28.55 -45.27
N LYS A 295 -0.73 28.82 -46.39
CA LYS A 295 0.18 27.85 -47.03
C LYS A 295 1.37 27.52 -46.11
N VAL A 296 1.98 28.52 -45.47
CA VAL A 296 3.09 28.32 -44.53
C VAL A 296 2.66 27.48 -43.34
N LEU A 297 1.52 27.83 -42.70
CA LEU A 297 0.98 27.08 -41.57
C LEU A 297 0.65 25.62 -41.92
N LYS A 298 0.15 25.38 -43.14
CA LYS A 298 -0.11 24.02 -43.61
C LYS A 298 1.19 23.21 -43.75
N LYS A 299 2.28 23.82 -44.22
CA LYS A 299 3.59 23.15 -44.30
C LYS A 299 4.15 22.85 -42.91
N THR A 300 4.10 23.82 -41.98
CA THR A 300 4.57 23.60 -40.61
C THR A 300 3.77 22.52 -39.90
N LEU A 301 2.45 22.45 -40.12
CA LEU A 301 1.61 21.38 -39.59
C LEU A 301 2.07 20.01 -40.09
N GLN A 302 2.28 19.86 -41.40
CA GLN A 302 2.77 18.61 -42.00
C GLN A 302 4.15 18.20 -41.47
N GLU A 303 5.05 19.15 -41.25
CA GLU A 303 6.36 18.89 -40.62
C GLU A 303 6.22 18.40 -39.18
N MET A 304 5.31 18.99 -38.41
CA MET A 304 5.05 18.58 -37.02
C MET A 304 4.39 17.20 -36.95
N GLU A 305 3.45 16.89 -37.86
CA GLU A 305 2.86 15.56 -38.01
C GLU A 305 3.92 14.50 -38.34
N LEU A 306 4.83 14.81 -39.25
CA LEU A 306 5.94 13.92 -39.61
C LEU A 306 6.91 13.72 -38.44
N LYS A 307 7.24 14.76 -37.68
CA LYS A 307 8.03 14.65 -36.45
C LYS A 307 7.31 13.80 -35.40
N GLN A 308 6.01 13.98 -35.22
CA GLN A 308 5.22 13.17 -34.31
C GLN A 308 5.18 11.71 -34.73
N ALA A 309 5.02 11.42 -36.03
CA ALA A 309 5.09 10.06 -36.56
C ALA A 309 6.47 9.44 -36.30
N LYS A 310 7.56 10.16 -36.60
CA LYS A 310 8.91 9.70 -36.27
C LYS A 310 9.08 9.41 -34.78
N LEU A 311 8.56 10.24 -33.88
CA LEU A 311 8.63 9.97 -32.44
C LEU A 311 7.80 8.75 -32.04
N LYS A 312 6.59 8.59 -32.60
CA LYS A 312 5.72 7.43 -32.36
C LYS A 312 6.33 6.12 -32.84
N PHE A 313 7.02 6.14 -33.99
CA PHE A 313 7.54 4.92 -34.63
C PHE A 313 9.03 4.65 -34.36
N ASN A 314 9.80 5.65 -33.90
CA ASN A 314 11.22 5.49 -33.55
C ASN A 314 11.47 5.42 -32.02
N GLN A 315 10.44 5.29 -31.19
CA GLN A 315 10.64 4.91 -29.79
C GLN A 315 11.23 3.48 -29.79
N PRO A 316 12.38 3.20 -29.12
CA PRO A 316 12.99 1.88 -29.17
C PRO A 316 12.12 0.86 -28.41
N VAL A 317 11.23 0.21 -29.14
CA VAL A 317 10.24 -0.77 -28.63
C VAL A 317 10.88 -2.04 -28.08
N SER A 318 12.14 -2.36 -28.44
CA SER A 318 12.77 -3.62 -28.09
C SER A 318 13.33 -3.71 -26.66
N THR A 319 13.91 -2.64 -26.11
CA THR A 319 14.48 -2.69 -24.75
C THR A 319 13.42 -2.43 -23.68
N THR A 320 12.50 -1.51 -23.92
CA THR A 320 11.45 -1.15 -22.95
C THR A 320 10.40 -2.26 -22.80
N ARG A 321 9.97 -2.92 -23.88
CA ARG A 321 9.00 -4.03 -23.77
C ARG A 321 9.55 -5.25 -23.04
N LEU A 322 10.81 -5.62 -23.30
CA LEU A 322 11.46 -6.73 -22.58
C LEU A 322 11.64 -6.43 -21.09
N GLN A 323 11.96 -5.18 -20.75
CA GLN A 323 12.03 -4.73 -19.35
C GLN A 323 10.66 -4.74 -18.69
N GLU A 324 9.62 -4.31 -19.40
CA GLU A 324 8.24 -4.32 -18.90
C GLU A 324 7.72 -5.75 -18.66
N GLU A 325 7.98 -6.68 -19.59
CA GLU A 325 7.63 -8.09 -19.42
C GLU A 325 8.35 -8.72 -18.22
N LYS A 326 9.66 -8.43 -18.06
CA LYS A 326 10.43 -8.88 -16.89
C LYS A 326 9.89 -8.32 -15.58
N LEU A 327 9.49 -7.05 -15.56
CA LEU A 327 8.88 -6.44 -14.38
C LEU A 327 7.52 -7.06 -14.05
N ARG A 328 6.71 -7.39 -15.06
CA ARG A 328 5.43 -8.08 -14.87
C ARG A 328 5.62 -9.50 -14.34
N GLU A 329 6.63 -10.22 -14.80
CA GLU A 329 6.95 -11.55 -14.27
C GLU A 329 7.42 -11.48 -12.81
N ASN A 330 8.28 -10.52 -12.48
CA ASN A 330 8.70 -10.28 -11.10
C ASN A 330 7.52 -9.90 -10.19
N LEU A 331 6.60 -9.05 -10.67
CA LEU A 331 5.39 -8.67 -9.94
C LEU A 331 4.56 -9.91 -9.59
N LYS A 332 4.30 -10.78 -10.57
CA LYS A 332 3.54 -12.02 -10.35
C LYS A 332 4.22 -12.95 -9.34
N GLN A 333 5.54 -13.05 -9.38
CA GLN A 333 6.30 -13.86 -8.42
C GLN A 333 6.20 -13.29 -6.99
N GLU A 334 6.29 -11.97 -6.83
CA GLU A 334 6.13 -11.34 -5.53
C GLU A 334 4.69 -11.40 -5.01
N GLU A 335 3.69 -11.28 -5.89
CA GLU A 335 2.28 -11.50 -5.52
C GLU A 335 2.04 -12.93 -5.04
N ALA A 336 2.55 -13.93 -5.76
CA ALA A 336 2.43 -15.34 -5.35
C ALA A 336 3.14 -15.61 -4.01
N ARG A 337 4.33 -15.02 -3.82
CA ARG A 337 5.08 -15.10 -2.56
C ARG A 337 4.32 -14.44 -1.40
N LEU A 338 3.71 -13.29 -1.64
CA LEU A 338 2.92 -12.56 -0.66
C LEU A 338 1.68 -13.37 -0.27
N GLU A 339 0.99 -13.98 -1.23
CA GLU A 339 -0.17 -14.82 -0.98
C GLU A 339 0.20 -16.07 -0.17
N GLN A 340 1.35 -16.69 -0.48
CA GLN A 340 1.88 -17.79 0.34
C GLN A 340 2.16 -17.36 1.79
N MET A 341 2.74 -16.17 1.99
CA MET A 341 3.01 -15.63 3.32
C MET A 341 1.72 -15.32 4.09
N ARG A 342 0.70 -14.75 3.43
CA ARG A 342 -0.63 -14.54 4.01
C ARG A 342 -1.28 -15.85 4.42
N ALA A 343 -1.26 -16.86 3.55
CA ALA A 343 -1.78 -18.19 3.86
C ALA A 343 -1.06 -18.82 5.06
N GLN A 344 0.27 -18.65 5.14
CA GLN A 344 1.05 -19.12 6.29
C GLN A 344 0.70 -18.37 7.58
N MET A 345 0.53 -17.05 7.51
CA MET A 345 0.10 -16.23 8.64
C MET A 345 -1.26 -16.68 9.17
N LEU A 346 -2.24 -16.88 8.28
CA LEU A 346 -3.58 -17.38 8.63
C LEU A 346 -3.53 -18.74 9.33
N ARG A 347 -2.71 -19.68 8.81
CA ARG A 347 -2.51 -20.99 9.46
C ARG A 347 -1.86 -20.87 10.84
N ASN A 348 -0.94 -19.93 11.02
CA ASN A 348 -0.30 -19.69 12.31
C ASN A 348 -1.27 -19.05 13.30
N GLN A 349 -2.13 -18.14 12.83
CA GLN A 349 -3.17 -17.53 13.66
C GLN A 349 -4.22 -18.55 14.10
N LYS A 350 -4.68 -19.43 13.19
CA LYS A 350 -5.57 -20.54 13.55
C LYS A 350 -4.96 -21.43 14.62
N ARG A 351 -3.70 -21.84 14.44
CA ARG A 351 -2.96 -22.63 15.44
C ARG A 351 -2.81 -21.90 16.77
N LEU A 352 -2.58 -20.58 16.76
CA LEU A 352 -2.51 -19.81 18.00
C LEU A 352 -3.83 -19.89 18.75
N ILE A 353 -4.96 -19.61 18.08
CA ILE A 353 -6.29 -19.71 18.67
C ILE A 353 -6.57 -21.13 19.21
N GLU A 354 -6.17 -22.17 18.48
CA GLU A 354 -6.26 -23.57 18.97
C GLU A 354 -5.47 -23.76 20.28
N PHE A 355 -4.25 -23.24 20.38
CA PHE A 355 -3.47 -23.31 21.62
C PHE A 355 -4.12 -22.52 22.76
N GLU A 356 -4.65 -21.33 22.49
CA GLU A 356 -5.38 -20.54 23.48
C GLU A 356 -6.58 -21.31 24.02
N ASN A 357 -7.37 -21.91 23.12
CA ASN A 357 -8.52 -22.75 23.49
C ASN A 357 -8.10 -23.98 24.31
N ILE A 358 -7.01 -24.65 23.96
CA ILE A 358 -6.50 -25.81 24.72
C ILE A 358 -6.10 -25.38 26.14
N ILE A 359 -5.39 -24.27 26.27
CA ILE A 359 -4.94 -23.74 27.56
C ILE A 359 -6.14 -23.32 28.42
N ASP A 360 -7.13 -22.66 27.82
CA ASP A 360 -8.35 -22.25 28.51
C ASP A 360 -9.17 -23.46 28.98
N ASN A 361 -9.30 -24.49 28.15
CA ASN A 361 -9.94 -25.74 28.53
C ASN A 361 -9.22 -26.45 29.68
N LEU A 362 -7.89 -26.48 29.65
CA LEU A 362 -7.08 -27.05 30.74
C LEU A 362 -7.27 -26.25 32.03
N PHE A 363 -7.22 -24.91 31.94
CA PHE A 363 -7.40 -24.02 33.07
C PHE A 363 -8.77 -24.19 33.73
N LEU A 364 -9.86 -24.26 32.94
CA LEU A 364 -11.22 -24.51 33.42
C LEU A 364 -11.33 -25.87 34.14
N ARG A 365 -10.78 -26.94 33.56
CA ARG A 365 -10.78 -28.28 34.19
C ARG A 365 -10.05 -28.30 35.53
N MET A 366 -9.07 -27.42 35.70
CA MET A 366 -8.23 -27.34 36.88
C MET A 366 -8.70 -26.32 37.93
N GLN A 367 -9.75 -25.54 37.65
CA GLN A 367 -10.31 -24.58 38.62
C GLN A 367 -10.73 -25.25 39.93
N GLY A 368 -11.29 -26.46 39.90
CA GLY A 368 -11.73 -27.19 41.10
C GLY A 368 -10.62 -27.67 42.05
N ILE A 369 -9.34 -27.46 41.71
CA ILE A 369 -8.22 -27.87 42.55
C ILE A 369 -7.77 -26.68 43.40
N LEU A 370 -8.07 -26.73 44.69
CA LEU A 370 -7.66 -25.72 45.66
C LEU A 370 -6.18 -25.88 46.01
N ILE A 371 -5.41 -24.81 45.76
CA ILE A 371 -4.02 -24.66 46.20
C ILE A 371 -4.06 -24.14 47.65
N PRO A 372 -3.39 -24.82 48.61
CA PRO A 372 -3.35 -24.34 49.99
C PRO A 372 -2.68 -22.95 50.06
N GLY A 373 -3.43 -21.94 50.53
CA GLY A 373 -2.90 -20.58 50.77
C GLY A 373 -3.15 -19.55 49.66
N GLN A 374 -3.89 -19.89 48.59
CA GLN A 374 -4.24 -18.94 47.53
C GLN A 374 -5.76 -18.81 47.42
N GLU A 375 -6.30 -17.61 47.69
CA GLU A 375 -7.69 -17.29 47.39
C GLU A 375 -7.88 -17.21 45.87
N ASP A 376 -8.99 -17.75 45.36
CA ASP A 376 -9.32 -17.79 43.92
C ASP A 376 -9.37 -16.36 43.36
N SER A 377 -8.24 -15.89 42.82
CA SER A 377 -8.20 -14.59 42.16
C SER A 377 -8.96 -14.69 40.83
N VAL A 378 -10.10 -13.99 40.80
CA VAL A 378 -11.05 -13.89 39.67
C VAL A 378 -10.56 -12.90 38.58
N ALA A 379 -9.36 -12.34 38.70
CA ALA A 379 -8.89 -11.35 37.73
C ALA A 379 -8.38 -12.03 36.45
N VAL A 380 -8.94 -11.66 35.30
CA VAL A 380 -8.63 -12.22 33.97
C VAL A 380 -7.13 -12.24 33.70
N VAL A 381 -6.60 -13.46 33.68
CA VAL A 381 -5.18 -13.80 33.61
C VAL A 381 -4.76 -14.03 32.14
N GLY A 382 -3.62 -13.48 31.72
CA GLY A 382 -3.08 -13.68 30.36
C GLY A 382 -2.76 -15.15 30.06
N LEU A 383 -2.56 -15.52 28.79
CA LEU A 383 -2.36 -16.93 28.38
C LEU A 383 -1.22 -17.63 29.14
N GLU A 384 -0.12 -16.90 29.31
CA GLU A 384 1.09 -17.41 29.95
C GLU A 384 0.91 -17.58 31.45
N GLU A 385 0.19 -16.67 32.09
CA GLU A 385 -0.15 -16.76 33.50
C GLU A 385 -1.18 -17.89 33.75
N LYS A 386 -2.12 -18.14 32.83
CA LYS A 386 -3.03 -19.31 32.87
C LYS A 386 -2.24 -20.61 32.77
N LEU A 387 -1.24 -20.66 31.90
CA LEU A 387 -0.36 -21.82 31.74
C LEU A 387 0.49 -22.07 33.00
N GLN A 388 1.05 -21.02 33.59
CA GLN A 388 1.79 -21.11 34.86
C GLN A 388 0.91 -21.60 36.01
N HIS A 389 -0.35 -21.15 36.09
CA HIS A 389 -1.31 -21.65 37.08
C HIS A 389 -1.62 -23.14 36.88
N CYS A 390 -1.81 -23.56 35.63
CA CYS A 390 -1.97 -24.98 35.30
C CYS A 390 -0.72 -25.79 35.69
N GLU A 391 0.47 -25.27 35.45
CA GLU A 391 1.73 -25.94 35.82
C GLU A 391 1.85 -26.13 37.34
N GLN A 392 1.57 -25.09 38.13
CA GLN A 392 1.62 -25.15 39.60
C GLN A 392 0.62 -26.17 40.15
N LYS A 393 -0.62 -26.16 39.67
CA LYS A 393 -1.65 -27.12 40.06
C LYS A 393 -1.34 -28.55 39.61
N LEU A 394 -0.74 -28.75 38.44
CA LEU A 394 -0.29 -30.08 37.98
C LEU A 394 0.85 -30.62 38.85
N LYS A 395 1.80 -29.76 39.28
CA LYS A 395 2.85 -30.15 40.24
C LYS A 395 2.25 -30.58 41.58
N LEU A 396 1.29 -29.82 42.11
CA LEU A 396 0.54 -30.19 43.33
C LEU A 396 -0.23 -31.51 43.19
N LEU A 397 -0.87 -31.75 42.05
CA LEU A 397 -1.52 -33.03 41.77
C LEU A 397 -0.50 -34.18 41.74
N LYS A 398 0.65 -33.98 41.08
CA LYS A 398 1.71 -34.97 41.02
C LYS A 398 2.23 -35.32 42.41
N GLU A 399 2.43 -34.33 43.27
CA GLU A 399 2.82 -34.51 44.66
C GLU A 399 1.73 -35.22 45.48
N ARG A 400 0.45 -34.84 45.32
CA ARG A 400 -0.68 -35.52 45.98
C ARG A 400 -0.84 -36.97 45.54
N VAL A 401 -0.61 -37.27 44.26
CA VAL A 401 -0.63 -38.64 43.74
C VAL A 401 0.56 -39.44 44.27
N ALA A 402 1.76 -38.84 44.36
CA ALA A 402 2.94 -39.49 44.93
C ALA A 402 2.85 -39.70 46.45
N ALA A 403 2.16 -38.81 47.17
CA ALA A 403 1.91 -38.90 48.61
C ALA A 403 0.68 -39.78 48.95
N ARG A 404 -0.01 -40.33 47.95
CA ARG A 404 -1.16 -41.20 48.14
C ARG A 404 -0.66 -42.58 48.61
N PRO A 405 -1.12 -43.10 49.77
CA PRO A 405 -0.77 -44.45 50.20
C PRO A 405 -1.32 -45.48 49.19
N GLU A 406 -0.55 -46.54 48.94
CA GLU A 406 -0.84 -47.61 47.96
C GLU A 406 -2.17 -48.36 48.24
N ASP A 407 -2.81 -48.13 49.38
CA ASP A 407 -4.01 -48.87 49.85
C ASP A 407 -5.36 -48.38 49.30
N SER A 408 -5.41 -47.47 48.31
CA SER A 408 -6.69 -46.91 47.83
C SER A 408 -7.03 -47.20 46.36
N THR A 409 -6.32 -48.15 45.75
CA THR A 409 -6.67 -48.77 44.46
C THR A 409 -6.95 -50.25 44.63
N ASP A 410 -7.56 -50.65 45.74
CA ASP A 410 -8.18 -51.96 45.80
C ASP A 410 -9.51 -51.88 45.03
N GLU A 411 -9.55 -52.42 43.81
CA GLU A 411 -10.79 -52.60 43.04
C GLU A 411 -11.85 -53.40 43.83
N HIS A 412 -11.44 -54.04 44.94
CA HIS A 412 -12.29 -54.77 45.87
C HIS A 412 -12.68 -53.98 47.14
N SER A 413 -12.37 -52.69 47.23
CA SER A 413 -12.91 -51.84 48.30
C SER A 413 -14.44 -51.81 48.23
N GLU A 414 -15.12 -52.22 49.30
CA GLU A 414 -16.59 -52.22 49.41
C GLU A 414 -17.22 -50.89 48.99
N THR A 415 -16.53 -49.78 49.25
CA THR A 415 -16.95 -48.43 48.92
C THR A 415 -16.97 -48.19 47.41
N PHE A 416 -15.98 -48.71 46.70
CA PHE A 416 -15.88 -48.60 45.23
C PHE A 416 -16.95 -49.46 44.56
N ALA A 417 -17.19 -50.67 45.07
CA ALA A 417 -18.27 -51.54 44.61
C ALA A 417 -19.66 -50.90 44.84
N LYS A 418 -19.88 -50.25 45.99
CA LYS A 418 -21.12 -49.52 46.29
C LYS A 418 -21.34 -48.34 45.35
N VAL A 419 -20.31 -47.55 45.06
CA VAL A 419 -20.39 -46.41 44.12
C VAL A 419 -20.60 -46.89 42.69
N ARG A 420 -19.92 -47.95 42.26
CA ARG A 420 -20.11 -48.58 40.94
C ARG A 420 -21.55 -49.05 40.75
N ASN A 421 -22.10 -49.79 41.71
CA ASN A 421 -23.48 -50.27 41.65
C ASN A 421 -24.50 -49.13 41.66
N LEU A 422 -24.21 -48.03 42.39
CA LEU A 422 -25.04 -46.81 42.38
C LEU A 422 -25.00 -46.07 41.04
N LEU A 423 -23.84 -46.01 40.38
CA LEU A 423 -23.69 -45.40 39.06
C LEU A 423 -24.33 -46.27 37.98
N GLU A 424 -24.13 -47.59 37.99
CA GLU A 424 -24.75 -48.54 37.05
C GLU A 424 -26.28 -48.53 37.20
N SER A 425 -26.83 -48.46 38.42
CA SER A 425 -28.28 -48.35 38.63
C SER A 425 -28.85 -47.01 38.16
N ARG A 426 -28.18 -45.88 38.43
CA ARG A 426 -28.64 -44.58 37.95
C ARG A 426 -28.54 -44.42 36.44
N THR A 427 -27.46 -44.90 35.82
CA THR A 427 -27.27 -44.81 34.36
C THR A 427 -28.21 -45.75 33.59
N ALA A 428 -28.66 -46.85 34.20
CA ALA A 428 -29.68 -47.72 33.61
C ALA A 428 -31.07 -47.05 33.53
N ASP A 429 -31.38 -46.13 34.46
CA ASP A 429 -32.66 -45.40 34.51
C ASP A 429 -32.64 -44.07 33.73
N GLU A 430 -31.49 -43.65 33.20
CA GLU A 430 -31.28 -42.34 32.59
C GLU A 430 -31.57 -42.35 31.08
N THR A 431 -32.76 -41.92 30.68
CA THR A 431 -33.26 -41.92 29.29
C THR A 431 -32.62 -40.85 28.38
N GLN A 432 -31.69 -40.05 28.89
CA GLN A 432 -30.99 -38.99 28.14
C GLN A 432 -29.62 -39.41 27.60
N ASN A 433 -29.28 -40.70 27.62
CA ASN A 433 -28.12 -41.23 26.90
C ASN A 433 -28.35 -41.20 25.38
N LEU A 434 -28.43 -39.99 24.82
CA LEU A 434 -28.35 -39.75 23.39
C LEU A 434 -26.93 -40.12 22.96
N LYS A 435 -26.82 -41.15 22.13
CA LYS A 435 -25.64 -41.45 21.33
C LYS A 435 -25.22 -40.15 20.64
N ILE A 436 -24.12 -39.55 21.07
CA ILE A 436 -23.54 -38.41 20.38
C ILE A 436 -23.04 -38.96 19.03
N SER A 437 -23.80 -38.70 17.96
CA SER A 437 -23.30 -38.84 16.61
C SER A 437 -22.37 -37.65 16.35
N PHE A 438 -21.09 -37.93 16.15
CA PHE A 438 -20.18 -36.95 15.57
C PHE A 438 -20.60 -36.78 14.11
N GLU A 439 -21.24 -35.67 13.79
CA GLU A 439 -21.26 -35.15 12.42
C GLU A 439 -19.93 -34.41 12.23
N ASP A 440 -19.17 -34.80 11.20
CA ASP A 440 -17.90 -34.19 10.84
C ASP A 440 -18.12 -32.69 10.57
N GLU A 441 -17.48 -31.83 11.38
CA GLU A 441 -17.50 -30.35 11.30
C GLU A 441 -16.73 -29.81 10.07
N ASP A 442 -16.86 -30.45 8.90
CA ASP A 442 -16.28 -29.97 7.64
C ASP A 442 -17.33 -29.34 6.70
N ALA A 443 -18.55 -29.06 7.19
CA ALA A 443 -19.66 -28.54 6.37
C ALA A 443 -20.38 -27.32 6.97
N MET A 444 -19.65 -26.41 7.61
CA MET A 444 -20.15 -25.05 7.90
C MET A 444 -19.29 -24.02 7.16
N GLU A 445 -19.35 -24.07 5.84
CA GLU A 445 -19.02 -22.92 4.99
C GLU A 445 -20.27 -22.01 4.88
N ASP A 446 -20.18 -20.90 5.60
CA ASP A 446 -20.56 -19.56 5.15
C ASP A 446 -22.04 -19.32 4.73
N ASP A 447 -22.90 -19.07 5.73
CA ASP A 447 -24.16 -18.34 5.52
C ASP A 447 -23.84 -16.85 5.27
N THR A 448 -23.59 -16.56 3.99
CA THR A 448 -24.12 -15.42 3.23
C THR A 448 -24.40 -14.13 4.01
N LEU A 449 -23.44 -13.19 3.94
CA LEU A 449 -23.76 -11.77 3.80
C LEU A 449 -24.32 -11.55 2.39
N ASP A 450 -25.59 -11.17 2.31
CA ASP A 450 -26.26 -10.74 1.08
C ASP A 450 -25.51 -9.58 0.43
N PHE A 451 -24.83 -9.87 -0.67
CA PHE A 451 -24.57 -8.91 -1.73
C PHE A 451 -25.31 -9.42 -2.97
N GLU A 452 -26.32 -8.65 -3.39
CA GLU A 452 -26.98 -8.80 -4.66
C GLU A 452 -25.94 -8.60 -5.77
N ASP A 453 -25.44 -9.69 -6.34
CA ASP A 453 -24.76 -9.66 -7.65
C ASP A 453 -25.53 -10.57 -8.61
N GLU A 454 -26.27 -9.91 -9.49
CA GLU A 454 -26.72 -10.44 -10.78
C GLU A 454 -25.51 -10.98 -11.54
N ASP A 455 -25.38 -12.30 -11.61
CA ASP A 455 -24.99 -13.07 -12.79
C ASP A 455 -24.75 -14.53 -12.37
N HIS A 456 -25.82 -15.33 -12.35
CA HIS A 456 -25.69 -16.78 -12.16
C HIS A 456 -25.07 -17.41 -13.41
N ASP A 457 -23.74 -17.55 -13.39
CA ASP A 457 -23.06 -18.55 -14.19
C ASP A 457 -23.69 -19.92 -13.91
N TYR A 458 -24.23 -20.56 -14.95
CA TYR A 458 -24.87 -21.87 -14.87
C TYR A 458 -23.89 -22.90 -14.31
N ILE A 459 -24.07 -23.30 -13.04
CA ILE A 459 -23.35 -24.41 -12.42
C ILE A 459 -24.13 -25.70 -12.77
N PRO A 460 -23.58 -26.59 -13.61
CA PRO A 460 -24.30 -27.78 -14.03
C PRO A 460 -24.56 -28.70 -12.83
N SER A 461 -25.81 -29.11 -12.63
CA SER A 461 -26.15 -30.06 -11.57
C SER A 461 -25.46 -31.41 -11.83
N ARG A 462 -25.33 -32.23 -10.79
CA ARG A 462 -24.84 -33.61 -10.89
C ARG A 462 -25.57 -34.42 -11.98
N GLU A 463 -26.85 -34.12 -12.21
CA GLU A 463 -27.65 -34.74 -13.26
C GLU A 463 -27.30 -34.25 -14.66
N ASP A 464 -26.95 -32.96 -14.80
CA ASP A 464 -26.54 -32.37 -16.07
C ASP A 464 -25.15 -32.83 -16.50
N ILE A 465 -24.22 -32.97 -15.54
CA ILE A 465 -22.90 -33.58 -15.77
C ILE A 465 -23.08 -35.04 -16.22
N LYS A 466 -23.99 -35.79 -15.60
CA LYS A 466 -24.32 -37.16 -16.03
C LYS A 466 -24.91 -37.19 -17.44
N LYS A 467 -25.82 -36.28 -17.79
CA LYS A 467 -26.39 -36.18 -19.14
C LYS A 467 -25.32 -35.85 -20.18
N GLN A 468 -24.45 -34.87 -19.91
CA GLN A 468 -23.32 -34.53 -20.78
C GLN A 468 -22.35 -35.71 -20.95
N GLY A 469 -22.04 -36.42 -19.87
CA GLY A 469 -21.20 -37.63 -19.91
C GLY A 469 -21.80 -38.73 -20.80
N LEU A 470 -23.11 -38.99 -20.69
CA LEU A 470 -23.82 -39.94 -21.55
C LEU A 470 -23.85 -39.48 -23.01
N GLN A 471 -23.93 -38.17 -23.26
CA GLN A 471 -23.93 -37.60 -24.60
C GLN A 471 -22.55 -37.74 -25.27
N LEU A 472 -21.46 -37.49 -24.54
CA LEU A 472 -20.07 -37.72 -24.97
C LEU A 472 -19.81 -39.19 -25.30
N ILE A 473 -20.30 -40.13 -24.48
CA ILE A 473 -20.19 -41.56 -24.74
C ILE A 473 -20.94 -41.95 -26.02
N ARG A 474 -22.14 -41.40 -26.26
CA ARG A 474 -22.91 -41.62 -27.50
C ARG A 474 -22.21 -41.05 -28.74
N MET A 475 -21.55 -39.90 -28.61
CA MET A 475 -20.81 -39.27 -29.72
C MET A 475 -19.56 -40.07 -30.09
N ASN A 476 -18.83 -40.58 -29.10
CA ASN A 476 -17.60 -41.35 -29.31
C ASN A 476 -17.85 -42.80 -29.78
N THR A 477 -18.99 -43.40 -29.43
CA THR A 477 -19.35 -44.77 -29.85
C THR A 477 -19.95 -44.86 -31.25
N ARG A 478 -20.32 -43.72 -31.89
CA ARG A 478 -20.91 -43.71 -33.25
C ARG A 478 -19.89 -43.64 -34.40
N ARG A 479 -18.60 -43.42 -34.17
CA ARG A 479 -17.57 -43.39 -35.23
C ARG A 479 -16.76 -44.69 -35.32
N ARG A 480 -17.44 -45.81 -35.59
CA ARG A 480 -16.83 -46.98 -36.25
C ARG A 480 -17.87 -47.68 -37.16
N LYS A 481 -18.13 -47.09 -38.33
CA LYS A 481 -18.49 -47.87 -39.52
C LYS A 481 -17.66 -47.37 -40.70
N LYS A 482 -16.78 -48.26 -41.17
CA LYS A 482 -15.92 -48.16 -42.35
C LYS A 482 -16.73 -47.81 -43.60
N LYS A 483 -16.16 -46.94 -44.44
CA LYS A 483 -15.90 -47.25 -45.85
C LYS A 483 -14.45 -46.93 -46.13
#